data_AF-A0A1Q5Y002-F1
#
_entry.id   AF-A0A1Q5Y002-F1
#
_cell.length_a   1.000
_cell.length_b   1.000
_cell.length_c   1.000
_cell.angle_alpha   90.00
_cell.angle_beta   90.00
_cell.angle_gamma   90.00
#
_symmetry.space_group_name_H-M   'P 1'
#
loop_
_entity.id
_entity.type
_entity.pdbx_description
1 polymer ?
#
loop_
_entity_poly.entity_id
_entity_poly.type
_entity_poly.pdbx_seq_one_letter_code
_entity_poly.pdbx_strand_id
1 'polypeptide(L)'
;MSKSAFAFPTARKLFRRRLFSHFREQSAIIRTAADWTVLLYIIIPGGLLGGRFYYGFWNQELPAWAADLPFVIILALLAILVATGGLVLLLQEGDLLFLRQREDWIRTIVLRGTLYSLVVTALKMAVLYVILLPFIVHGYSISPAAAWALLAMTIACSWCVKLLGHIVKVQRQGFRRWLWLIPAVTVPCAVYIRAGLYFKDSPLLLLLVTALFAVVTAWAIRYRLRLRGTFINDVREDYKQRMRIAALMLRGVLDKPRPTRYKPWIFRKSQPLLKSTLPESRFTAAAIKALVRNPSHLKLYLSFTGVGLIAVLIVPSMLKWLIFALLIALMSYWLSSYWLLFSGDDYIGILPFTKEQKAEAGAKALPLMLMPFALLCSAAICLPLYGWLGLLLFIPIGGGAGYLIANMFSAFRFAK
;
A
#
# COMPACT_ATOMS: atom_id res chain seq x y z
N MET A 1 -17.04 43.40 -13.82
CA MET A 1 -17.50 42.03 -14.17
C MET A 1 -18.64 41.64 -13.23
N SER A 2 -19.84 41.43 -13.76
CA SER A 2 -21.05 41.19 -12.95
C SER A 2 -20.99 39.87 -12.17
N LYS A 3 -21.59 39.85 -10.98
CA LYS A 3 -21.67 38.69 -10.08
C LYS A 3 -22.58 37.56 -10.59
N SER A 4 -23.11 37.62 -11.82
CA SER A 4 -24.18 36.75 -12.32
C SER A 4 -23.75 35.64 -13.29
N ALA A 5 -22.46 35.46 -13.60
CA ALA A 5 -22.02 34.52 -14.64
C ALA A 5 -21.65 33.09 -14.16
N PHE A 6 -21.80 32.75 -12.87
CA PHE A 6 -21.37 31.45 -12.35
C PHE A 6 -22.51 30.68 -11.69
N ALA A 7 -22.59 29.38 -12.00
CA ALA A 7 -23.57 28.45 -11.42
C ALA A 7 -23.54 28.39 -9.88
N PHE A 8 -22.46 28.85 -9.23
CA PHE A 8 -22.35 28.94 -7.77
C PHE A 8 -21.84 30.30 -7.31
N PRO A 9 -22.60 31.03 -6.48
CA PRO A 9 -22.20 32.38 -6.04
C PRO A 9 -21.20 32.38 -4.88
N THR A 10 -20.99 31.26 -4.17
CA THR A 10 -20.07 31.20 -3.01
C THR A 10 -19.32 29.87 -2.88
N ALA A 11 -18.09 29.92 -2.37
CA ALA A 11 -17.26 28.74 -2.08
C ALA A 11 -17.95 27.74 -1.12
N ARG A 12 -18.78 28.25 -0.19
CA ARG A 12 -19.53 27.42 0.77
C ARG A 12 -20.59 26.57 0.09
N LYS A 13 -21.35 27.15 -0.84
CA LYS A 13 -22.38 26.43 -1.63
C LYS A 13 -21.72 25.40 -2.54
N LEU A 14 -20.59 25.74 -3.16
CA LEU A 14 -19.81 24.81 -3.96
C LEU A 14 -19.32 23.61 -3.14
N PHE A 15 -18.74 23.84 -1.95
CA PHE A 15 -18.32 22.77 -1.04
C PHE A 15 -19.49 21.87 -0.63
N ARG A 16 -20.63 22.45 -0.25
CA ARG A 16 -21.83 21.70 0.14
C ARG A 16 -22.29 20.78 -1.00
N ARG A 17 -22.39 21.30 -2.24
CA ARG A 17 -22.75 20.48 -3.41
C ARG A 17 -21.79 19.30 -3.59
N ARG A 18 -20.48 19.53 -3.48
CA ARG A 18 -19.47 18.47 -3.62
C ARG A 18 -19.55 17.43 -2.51
N LEU A 19 -19.86 17.86 -1.30
CA LEU A 19 -20.07 16.95 -0.18
C LEU A 19 -21.26 16.00 -0.46
N PHE A 20 -22.38 16.54 -0.93
CA PHE A 20 -23.53 15.72 -1.33
C PHE A 20 -23.20 14.80 -2.52
N SER A 21 -22.47 15.28 -3.53
CA SER A 21 -21.99 14.44 -4.64
C SER A 21 -21.15 13.28 -4.12
N HIS A 22 -20.19 13.57 -3.24
CA HIS A 22 -19.33 12.56 -2.64
C HIS A 22 -20.12 11.51 -1.86
N PHE A 23 -21.09 11.93 -1.04
CA PHE A 23 -21.97 10.98 -0.34
C PHE A 23 -22.77 10.11 -1.30
N ARG A 24 -23.34 10.71 -2.36
CA ARG A 24 -24.08 9.97 -3.38
C ARG A 24 -23.19 8.95 -4.09
N GLU A 25 -21.99 9.33 -4.49
CA GLU A 25 -21.00 8.44 -5.13
C GLU A 25 -20.59 7.28 -4.21
N GLN A 26 -20.25 7.56 -2.95
CA GLN A 26 -19.88 6.50 -2.01
C GLN A 26 -21.04 5.55 -1.73
N SER A 27 -22.26 6.08 -1.61
CA SER A 27 -23.46 5.26 -1.42
C SER A 27 -23.76 4.39 -2.66
N ALA A 28 -23.54 4.91 -3.87
CA ALA A 28 -23.72 4.17 -5.10
C ALA A 28 -22.73 3.00 -5.18
N ILE A 29 -21.44 3.24 -4.87
CA ILE A 29 -20.42 2.19 -4.84
C ILE A 29 -20.79 1.08 -3.85
N ILE A 30 -21.25 1.43 -2.64
CA ILE A 30 -21.65 0.45 -1.62
C ILE A 30 -22.88 -0.35 -2.08
N ARG A 31 -23.87 0.32 -2.70
CA ARG A 31 -25.07 -0.35 -3.25
C ARG A 31 -24.75 -1.30 -4.41
N THR A 32 -23.68 -1.06 -5.16
CA THR A 32 -23.19 -2.01 -6.17
C THR A 32 -22.58 -3.27 -5.52
N ALA A 33 -22.10 -3.17 -4.28
CA ALA A 33 -21.43 -4.28 -3.57
C ALA A 33 -22.42 -5.26 -2.95
N ALA A 34 -23.44 -4.72 -2.29
CA ALA A 34 -24.40 -5.48 -1.51
C ALA A 34 -25.79 -4.89 -1.73
N ASP A 35 -26.73 -5.77 -2.09
CA ASP A 35 -28.14 -5.41 -2.09
C ASP A 35 -28.60 -5.08 -0.66
N TRP A 36 -29.49 -4.11 -0.51
CA TRP A 36 -30.02 -3.69 0.78
C TRP A 36 -30.69 -4.85 1.54
N THR A 37 -31.31 -5.77 0.79
CA THR A 37 -31.88 -7.01 1.34
C THR A 37 -30.82 -7.86 2.01
N VAL A 38 -29.70 -8.11 1.33
CA VAL A 38 -28.56 -8.88 1.87
C VAL A 38 -27.95 -8.17 3.07
N LEU A 39 -27.80 -6.85 3.00
CA LEU A 39 -27.28 -6.05 4.10
C LEU A 39 -28.17 -6.16 5.35
N LEU A 40 -29.49 -6.19 5.18
CA LEU A 40 -30.45 -6.35 6.28
C LEU A 40 -30.30 -7.71 6.99
N TYR A 41 -30.14 -8.79 6.22
CA TYR A 41 -29.87 -10.14 6.75
C TYR A 41 -28.51 -10.27 7.44
N ILE A 42 -27.54 -9.38 7.18
CA ILE A 42 -26.25 -9.36 7.88
C ILE A 42 -26.32 -8.45 9.11
N ILE A 43 -26.91 -7.26 8.98
CA ILE A 43 -26.94 -6.24 10.04
C ILE A 43 -27.84 -6.67 11.20
N ILE A 44 -29.03 -7.22 10.95
CA ILE A 44 -29.94 -7.56 12.04
C ILE A 44 -29.37 -8.69 12.91
N PRO A 45 -29.00 -9.87 12.35
CA PRO A 45 -28.41 -10.94 13.16
C PRO A 45 -27.05 -10.54 13.74
N GLY A 46 -26.20 -9.85 12.96
CA GLY A 46 -24.90 -9.38 13.43
C GLY A 46 -25.02 -8.35 14.55
N GLY A 47 -26.01 -7.47 14.50
CA GLY A 47 -26.32 -6.48 15.52
C GLY A 47 -26.88 -7.11 16.79
N LEU A 48 -27.80 -8.07 16.67
CA LEU A 48 -28.35 -8.81 17.82
C LEU A 48 -27.27 -9.64 18.53
N LEU A 49 -26.49 -10.41 17.78
CA LEU A 49 -25.37 -11.18 18.33
C LEU A 49 -24.29 -10.27 18.91
N GLY A 50 -23.88 -9.25 18.16
CA GLY A 50 -22.87 -8.29 18.59
C GLY A 50 -23.30 -7.52 19.84
N GLY A 51 -24.56 -7.10 19.91
CA GLY A 51 -25.14 -6.45 21.09
C GLY A 51 -25.15 -7.36 22.31
N ARG A 52 -25.54 -8.63 22.14
CA ARG A 52 -25.48 -9.64 23.22
C ARG A 52 -24.06 -9.85 23.73
N PHE A 53 -23.08 -9.99 22.83
CA PHE A 53 -21.67 -10.12 23.23
C PHE A 53 -21.15 -8.86 23.93
N TYR A 54 -21.46 -7.68 23.40
CA TYR A 54 -21.06 -6.42 23.99
C TYR A 54 -21.64 -6.23 25.40
N TYR A 55 -22.93 -6.54 25.58
CA TYR A 55 -23.56 -6.56 26.91
C TYR A 55 -22.90 -7.59 27.83
N GLY A 56 -22.57 -8.77 27.31
CA GLY A 56 -21.81 -9.80 28.03
C GLY A 56 -20.45 -9.28 28.53
N PHE A 57 -19.67 -8.59 27.68
CA PHE A 57 -18.37 -8.05 28.07
C PHE A 57 -18.43 -6.98 29.17
N TRP A 58 -19.58 -6.33 29.36
CA TRP A 58 -19.79 -5.39 30.47
C TRP A 58 -20.28 -6.07 31.74
N ASN A 59 -21.09 -7.12 31.65
CA ASN A 59 -21.81 -7.65 32.82
C ASN A 59 -21.33 -9.04 33.28
N GLN A 60 -20.51 -9.72 32.48
CA GLN A 60 -19.98 -11.05 32.76
C GLN A 60 -18.45 -10.98 32.84
N GLU A 61 -17.84 -12.03 33.38
CA GLU A 61 -16.39 -12.17 33.35
C GLU A 61 -15.88 -12.17 31.91
N LEU A 62 -14.79 -11.44 31.68
CA LEU A 62 -14.16 -11.41 30.37
C LEU A 62 -13.65 -12.81 30.00
N PRO A 63 -13.65 -13.17 28.71
CA PRO A 63 -13.08 -14.44 28.27
C PRO A 63 -11.64 -14.62 28.75
N ALA A 64 -11.24 -15.85 29.08
CA ALA A 64 -9.91 -16.15 29.63
C ALA A 64 -8.74 -15.57 28.79
N TRP A 65 -8.84 -15.62 27.45
CA TRP A 65 -7.82 -15.07 26.55
C TRP A 65 -7.62 -13.54 26.70
N ALA A 66 -8.64 -12.82 27.18
CA ALA A 66 -8.56 -11.37 27.36
C ALA A 66 -7.72 -10.99 28.59
N ALA A 67 -7.63 -11.87 29.59
CA ALA A 67 -6.82 -11.66 30.79
C ALA A 67 -5.32 -11.68 30.47
N ASP A 68 -4.90 -12.52 29.52
CA ASP A 68 -3.49 -12.66 29.12
C ASP A 68 -3.03 -11.57 28.15
N LEU A 69 -3.96 -10.76 27.63
CA LEU A 69 -3.66 -9.79 26.57
C LEU A 69 -2.95 -8.57 27.18
N PRO A 70 -1.70 -8.25 26.77
CA PRO A 70 -1.02 -7.06 27.28
C PRO A 70 -1.67 -5.77 26.75
N PHE A 71 -1.81 -4.75 27.60
CA PHE A 71 -2.42 -3.47 27.21
C PHE A 71 -1.77 -2.81 25.98
N VAL A 72 -0.47 -3.05 25.79
CA VAL A 72 0.31 -2.62 24.61
C VAL A 72 -0.36 -3.05 23.31
N ILE A 73 -1.01 -4.22 23.26
CA ILE A 73 -1.66 -4.75 22.06
C ILE A 73 -2.88 -3.88 21.68
N ILE A 74 -3.67 -3.43 22.66
CA ILE A 74 -4.79 -2.52 22.41
C ILE A 74 -4.28 -1.18 21.86
N LEU A 75 -3.23 -0.63 22.47
CA LEU A 75 -2.60 0.60 22.00
C LEU A 75 -2.02 0.44 20.59
N ALA A 76 -1.39 -0.69 20.29
CA ALA A 76 -0.85 -1.01 18.98
C ALA A 76 -1.97 -1.13 17.93
N LEU A 77 -3.09 -1.79 18.26
CA LEU A 77 -4.25 -1.90 17.39
C LEU A 77 -4.83 -0.50 17.06
N LEU A 78 -5.01 0.35 18.08
CA LEU A 78 -5.45 1.73 17.90
C LEU A 78 -4.44 2.54 17.06
N ALA A 79 -3.14 2.36 17.29
CA ALA A 79 -2.08 3.03 16.52
C ALA A 79 -2.07 2.61 15.04
N ILE A 80 -2.32 1.33 14.74
CA ILE A 80 -2.49 0.84 13.35
C ILE A 80 -3.69 1.52 12.70
N LEU A 81 -4.82 1.60 13.40
CA LEU A 81 -6.03 2.28 12.91
C LEU A 81 -5.76 3.76 12.65
N VAL A 82 -5.09 4.46 13.58
CA VAL A 82 -4.64 5.85 13.44
C VAL A 82 -3.76 6.05 12.20
N ALA A 83 -2.83 5.12 11.93
CA ALA A 83 -1.94 5.19 10.78
C ALA A 83 -2.66 4.97 9.43
N THR A 84 -3.89 4.45 9.45
CA THR A 84 -4.65 4.17 8.22
C THR A 84 -5.56 5.33 7.79
N GLY A 85 -5.66 5.52 6.47
CA GLY A 85 -6.56 6.50 5.86
C GLY A 85 -5.84 7.69 5.22
N GLY A 86 -6.66 8.66 4.79
CA GLY A 86 -6.20 9.91 4.20
C GLY A 86 -7.23 11.01 4.40
N LEU A 87 -6.89 12.21 3.94
CA LEU A 87 -7.80 13.35 3.92
C LEU A 87 -8.52 13.40 2.56
N VAL A 88 -9.79 13.75 2.60
CA VAL A 88 -10.62 14.04 1.43
C VAL A 88 -10.90 15.54 1.42
N LEU A 89 -10.35 16.23 0.43
CA LEU A 89 -10.47 17.69 0.28
C LEU A 89 -11.62 18.11 -0.65
N LEU A 90 -12.15 17.18 -1.46
CA LEU A 90 -13.19 17.45 -2.47
C LEU A 90 -12.71 18.43 -3.55
N LEU A 91 -11.46 18.28 -3.99
CA LEU A 91 -10.88 19.05 -5.10
C LEU A 91 -11.03 18.26 -6.39
N GLN A 92 -11.34 18.95 -7.49
CA GLN A 92 -11.55 18.34 -8.81
C GLN A 92 -10.55 18.91 -9.83
N GLU A 93 -10.14 18.12 -10.83
CA GLU A 93 -9.15 18.58 -11.83
C GLU A 93 -9.62 19.82 -12.60
N GLY A 94 -10.92 19.90 -12.90
CA GLY A 94 -11.54 21.04 -13.59
C GLY A 94 -11.46 22.37 -12.83
N ASP A 95 -11.13 22.36 -11.53
CA ASP A 95 -10.96 23.58 -10.75
C ASP A 95 -9.66 24.33 -11.06
N LEU A 96 -8.70 23.69 -11.75
CA LEU A 96 -7.44 24.34 -12.10
C LEU A 96 -7.68 25.59 -12.98
N LEU A 97 -8.66 25.55 -13.87
CA LEU A 97 -8.97 26.65 -14.79
C LEU A 97 -9.79 27.75 -14.08
N PHE A 98 -10.73 27.36 -13.22
CA PHE A 98 -11.68 28.29 -12.60
C PHE A 98 -11.17 28.89 -11.28
N LEU A 99 -10.53 28.09 -10.43
CA LEU A 99 -10.14 28.50 -9.07
C LEU A 99 -8.73 29.09 -8.99
N ARG A 100 -7.93 29.04 -10.06
CA ARG A 100 -6.59 29.65 -10.09
C ARG A 100 -6.62 31.16 -9.82
N GLN A 101 -7.70 31.85 -10.20
CA GLN A 101 -7.88 33.28 -9.96
C GLN A 101 -8.51 33.60 -8.59
N ARG A 102 -8.95 32.61 -7.81
CA ARG A 102 -9.68 32.79 -6.54
C ARG A 102 -9.03 31.98 -5.41
N GLU A 103 -7.87 32.43 -4.92
CA GLU A 103 -7.14 31.76 -3.84
C GLU A 103 -7.98 31.58 -2.57
N ASP A 104 -8.83 32.55 -2.23
CA ASP A 104 -9.72 32.47 -1.06
C ASP A 104 -10.75 31.34 -1.13
N TRP A 105 -11.21 31.02 -2.34
CA TRP A 105 -12.15 29.93 -2.55
C TRP A 105 -11.45 28.58 -2.34
N ILE A 106 -10.23 28.42 -2.88
CA ILE A 106 -9.41 27.24 -2.64
C ILE A 106 -9.13 27.08 -1.15
N ARG A 107 -8.70 28.14 -0.47
CA ARG A 107 -8.42 28.12 0.97
C ARG A 107 -9.64 27.69 1.78
N THR A 108 -10.83 28.20 1.42
CA THR A 108 -12.09 27.83 2.07
C THR A 108 -12.46 26.36 1.84
N ILE A 109 -12.30 25.85 0.61
CA ILE A 109 -12.59 24.46 0.26
C ILE A 109 -11.62 23.52 0.97
N VAL A 110 -10.32 23.82 0.95
CA VAL A 110 -9.29 23.02 1.62
C VAL A 110 -9.52 22.99 3.14
N LEU A 111 -9.84 24.12 3.76
CA LEU A 111 -10.13 24.17 5.20
C LEU A 111 -11.35 23.32 5.54
N ARG A 112 -12.45 23.47 4.80
CA ARG A 112 -13.69 22.72 5.05
C ARG A 112 -13.56 21.23 4.77
N GLY A 113 -12.84 20.85 3.71
CA GLY A 113 -12.53 19.45 3.39
C GLY A 113 -11.62 18.82 4.45
N THR A 114 -10.65 19.59 4.94
CA THR A 114 -9.80 19.18 6.08
C THR A 114 -10.65 18.95 7.32
N LEU A 115 -11.47 19.93 7.73
CA LEU A 115 -12.34 19.81 8.90
C LEU A 115 -13.30 18.63 8.80
N TYR A 116 -13.97 18.48 7.64
CA TYR A 116 -14.82 17.32 7.35
C TYR A 116 -14.08 15.99 7.55
N SER A 117 -12.88 15.88 6.99
CA SER A 117 -12.06 14.66 7.10
C SER A 117 -11.63 14.38 8.55
N LEU A 118 -11.31 15.40 9.34
CA LEU A 118 -10.96 15.26 10.75
C LEU A 118 -12.17 14.82 11.59
N VAL A 119 -13.36 15.38 11.32
CA VAL A 119 -14.61 14.97 11.98
C VAL A 119 -14.95 13.52 11.65
N VAL A 120 -14.93 13.14 10.37
CA VAL A 120 -15.16 11.74 9.96
C VAL A 120 -14.13 10.79 10.59
N THR A 121 -12.89 11.24 10.76
CA THR A 121 -11.87 10.46 11.46
C THR A 121 -12.19 10.29 12.93
N ALA A 122 -12.56 11.38 13.62
CA ALA A 122 -12.93 11.34 15.03
C ALA A 122 -14.11 10.39 15.26
N LEU A 123 -15.16 10.46 14.42
CA LEU A 123 -16.31 9.57 14.48
C LEU A 123 -15.91 8.10 14.30
N LYS A 124 -15.06 7.80 13.30
CA LYS A 124 -14.57 6.43 13.08
C LYS A 124 -13.75 5.91 14.27
N MET A 125 -12.85 6.73 14.80
CA MET A 125 -12.04 6.34 15.96
C MET A 125 -12.90 6.17 17.21
N ALA A 126 -13.90 7.03 17.42
CA ALA A 126 -14.83 6.93 18.54
C ALA A 126 -15.65 5.64 18.47
N VAL A 127 -16.22 5.30 17.31
CA VAL A 127 -16.97 4.04 17.13
C VAL A 127 -16.09 2.82 17.43
N LEU A 128 -14.86 2.78 16.88
CA LEU A 128 -13.92 1.68 17.13
C LEU A 128 -13.49 1.62 18.60
N TYR A 129 -13.31 2.78 19.24
CA TYR A 129 -12.95 2.86 20.66
C TYR A 129 -14.07 2.40 21.57
N VAL A 130 -15.33 2.74 21.27
CA VAL A 130 -16.50 2.28 22.02
C VAL A 130 -16.60 0.75 22.00
N ILE A 131 -16.31 0.12 20.86
CA ILE A 131 -16.28 -1.35 20.76
C ILE A 131 -15.20 -1.96 21.69
N LEU A 132 -14.06 -1.28 21.86
CA LEU A 132 -12.96 -1.73 22.73
C LEU A 132 -13.13 -1.30 24.19
N LEU A 133 -14.09 -0.44 24.50
CA LEU A 133 -14.28 0.16 25.81
C LEU A 133 -14.45 -0.84 26.96
N PRO A 134 -15.25 -1.94 26.85
CA PRO A 134 -15.35 -2.92 27.94
C PRO A 134 -14.00 -3.55 28.28
N PHE A 135 -13.17 -3.85 27.27
CA PHE A 135 -11.83 -4.41 27.49
C PHE A 135 -10.90 -3.40 28.18
N ILE A 136 -11.00 -2.12 27.83
CA ILE A 136 -10.17 -1.06 28.42
C ILE A 136 -10.55 -0.84 29.89
N VAL A 137 -11.84 -0.67 30.18
CA VAL A 137 -12.32 -0.31 31.53
C VAL A 137 -12.33 -1.53 32.45
N HIS A 138 -12.98 -2.63 32.05
CA HIS A 138 -13.09 -3.84 32.89
C HIS A 138 -11.82 -4.68 32.83
N GLY A 139 -11.24 -4.89 31.64
CA GLY A 139 -10.09 -5.80 31.47
C GLY A 139 -8.79 -5.31 32.11
N TYR A 140 -8.56 -3.99 32.12
CA TYR A 140 -7.32 -3.41 32.69
C TYR A 140 -7.56 -2.50 33.90
N SER A 141 -8.77 -2.57 34.48
CA SER A 141 -9.20 -1.78 35.64
C SER A 141 -8.93 -0.27 35.50
N ILE A 142 -9.17 0.26 34.30
CA ILE A 142 -8.90 1.67 33.97
C ILE A 142 -10.06 2.54 34.41
N SER A 143 -9.75 3.65 35.09
CA SER A 143 -10.78 4.61 35.51
C SER A 143 -11.52 5.19 34.28
N PRO A 144 -12.85 5.42 34.36
CA PRO A 144 -13.60 5.99 33.24
C PRO A 144 -13.04 7.32 32.74
N ALA A 145 -12.54 8.16 33.65
CA ALA A 145 -11.89 9.42 33.30
C ALA A 145 -10.62 9.22 32.46
N ALA A 146 -9.76 8.26 32.83
CA ALA A 146 -8.58 7.92 32.06
C ALA A 146 -8.93 7.29 30.70
N ALA A 147 -10.01 6.52 30.62
CA ALA A 147 -10.51 5.99 29.35
C ALA A 147 -10.98 7.11 28.40
N TRP A 148 -11.68 8.14 28.88
CA TRP A 148 -12.05 9.29 28.05
C TRP A 148 -10.84 10.15 27.65
N ALA A 149 -9.85 10.31 28.54
CA ALA A 149 -8.60 10.99 28.23
C ALA A 149 -7.81 10.23 27.14
N LEU A 150 -7.78 8.89 27.19
CA LEU A 150 -7.18 8.06 26.16
C LEU A 150 -7.91 8.18 24.82
N LEU A 151 -9.24 8.26 24.81
CA LEU A 151 -10.00 8.55 23.58
C LEU A 151 -9.60 9.92 22.99
N ALA A 152 -9.57 10.96 23.83
CA ALA A 152 -9.18 12.31 23.40
C ALA A 152 -7.75 12.32 22.81
N MET A 153 -6.81 11.65 23.46
CA MET A 153 -5.44 11.47 22.97
C MET A 153 -5.42 10.71 21.63
N THR A 154 -6.21 9.65 21.50
CA THR A 154 -6.32 8.84 20.27
C THR A 154 -6.84 9.69 19.10
N ILE A 155 -7.88 10.50 19.32
CA ILE A 155 -8.44 11.40 18.32
C ILE A 155 -7.40 12.47 17.94
N ALA A 156 -6.75 13.11 18.92
CA ALA A 156 -5.73 14.12 18.65
C ALA A 156 -4.53 13.55 17.87
N CYS A 157 -4.06 12.35 18.24
CA CYS A 157 -3.02 11.62 17.50
C CYS A 157 -3.48 11.32 16.05
N SER A 158 -4.73 10.87 15.88
CA SER A 158 -5.30 10.59 14.55
C SER A 158 -5.31 11.80 13.63
N TRP A 159 -5.63 12.98 14.17
CA TRP A 159 -5.61 14.23 13.42
C TRP A 159 -4.20 14.64 13.02
N CYS A 160 -3.26 14.55 13.98
CA CYS A 160 -1.85 14.82 13.77
C CYS A 160 -1.27 13.95 12.64
N VAL A 161 -1.41 12.63 12.75
CA VAL A 161 -0.90 11.66 11.77
C VAL A 161 -1.51 11.88 10.38
N LYS A 162 -2.83 12.13 10.30
CA LYS A 162 -3.49 12.34 9.01
C LYS A 162 -3.03 13.61 8.31
N LEU A 163 -2.86 14.71 9.05
CA LEU A 163 -2.40 15.97 8.48
C LEU A 163 -0.93 15.92 8.07
N LEU A 164 -0.04 15.46 8.95
CA LEU A 164 1.39 15.32 8.65
C LEU A 164 1.58 14.37 7.47
N GLY A 165 0.91 13.22 7.49
CA GLY A 165 0.93 12.26 6.39
C GLY A 165 0.43 12.86 5.09
N HIS A 166 -0.67 13.62 5.10
CA HIS A 166 -1.19 14.28 3.89
C HIS A 166 -0.22 15.32 3.34
N ILE A 167 0.33 16.19 4.19
CA ILE A 167 1.32 17.21 3.81
C ILE A 167 2.50 16.57 3.07
N VAL A 168 3.05 15.49 3.61
CA VAL A 168 4.17 14.77 2.98
C VAL A 168 3.77 14.16 1.63
N LYS A 169 2.61 13.49 1.56
CA LYS A 169 2.13 12.83 0.34
C LYS A 169 1.95 13.81 -0.82
N VAL A 170 1.57 15.04 -0.52
CA VAL A 170 1.27 16.08 -1.50
C VAL A 170 2.52 16.86 -1.94
N GLN A 171 3.48 17.07 -1.04
CA GLN A 171 4.71 17.81 -1.36
C GLN A 171 5.80 16.95 -2.01
N ARG A 172 5.88 15.66 -1.63
CA ARG A 172 7.01 14.80 -1.99
C ARG A 172 6.55 13.62 -2.81
N GLN A 173 7.37 13.23 -3.78
CA GLN A 173 7.16 12.05 -4.63
C GLN A 173 8.37 11.11 -4.56
N GLY A 174 8.19 9.87 -4.99
CA GLY A 174 9.25 8.85 -5.04
C GLY A 174 9.82 8.50 -3.67
N PHE A 175 11.12 8.23 -3.59
CA PHE A 175 11.80 7.82 -2.36
C PHE A 175 11.77 8.89 -1.25
N ARG A 176 11.89 10.17 -1.61
CA ARG A 176 11.79 11.29 -0.66
C ARG A 176 10.43 11.30 0.07
N ARG A 177 9.35 10.86 -0.58
CA ARG A 177 8.05 10.69 0.09
C ARG A 177 8.15 9.71 1.25
N TRP A 178 8.78 8.57 1.04
CA TRP A 178 8.92 7.53 2.08
C TRP A 178 9.80 8.00 3.23
N LEU A 179 10.91 8.66 2.94
CA LEU A 179 11.82 9.21 3.96
C LEU A 179 11.11 10.14 4.96
N TRP A 180 10.15 10.94 4.48
CA TRP A 180 9.39 11.86 5.33
C TRP A 180 8.07 11.26 5.85
N LEU A 181 7.47 10.31 5.12
CA LEU A 181 6.18 9.73 5.48
C LEU A 181 6.32 8.76 6.65
N ILE A 182 7.40 7.98 6.68
CA ILE A 182 7.69 7.05 7.78
C ILE A 182 7.72 7.82 9.12
N PRO A 183 8.61 8.82 9.34
CA PRO A 183 8.66 9.55 10.60
C PRO A 183 7.38 10.34 10.89
N ALA A 184 6.71 10.89 9.87
CA ALA A 184 5.44 11.61 10.04
C ALA A 184 4.31 10.73 10.63
N VAL A 185 4.41 9.41 10.50
CA VAL A 185 3.45 8.44 11.06
C VAL A 185 4.03 7.75 12.30
N THR A 186 5.27 7.28 12.24
CA THR A 186 5.86 6.47 13.32
C THR A 186 6.17 7.28 14.56
N VAL A 187 6.60 8.54 14.45
CA VAL A 187 6.92 9.37 15.63
C VAL A 187 5.67 9.67 16.45
N PRO A 188 4.55 10.20 15.89
CA PRO A 188 3.33 10.38 16.65
C PRO A 188 2.78 9.07 17.23
N CYS A 189 2.81 7.96 16.47
CA CYS A 189 2.35 6.66 16.97
C CYS A 189 3.23 6.14 18.12
N ALA A 190 4.56 6.31 18.06
CA ALA A 190 5.45 5.90 19.13
C ALA A 190 5.23 6.72 20.41
N VAL A 191 5.05 8.04 20.28
CA VAL A 191 4.70 8.93 21.41
C VAL A 191 3.35 8.52 22.00
N TYR A 192 2.35 8.25 21.16
CA TYR A 192 1.03 7.77 21.60
C TYR A 192 1.11 6.45 22.38
N ILE A 193 1.85 5.45 21.89
CA ILE A 193 2.00 4.16 22.57
C ILE A 193 2.74 4.36 23.90
N ARG A 194 3.85 5.11 23.92
CA ARG A 194 4.61 5.38 25.15
C ARG A 194 3.75 6.11 26.19
N ALA A 195 3.07 7.17 25.80
CA ALA A 195 2.18 7.92 26.68
C ALA A 195 1.03 7.05 27.20
N GLY A 196 0.48 6.20 26.34
CA GLY A 196 -0.56 5.25 26.68
C GLY A 196 -0.11 4.12 27.60
N LEU A 197 1.19 3.86 27.77
CA LEU A 197 1.68 2.86 28.74
C LEU A 197 1.91 3.45 30.13
N TYR A 198 2.41 4.69 30.20
CA TYR A 198 2.73 5.37 31.47
C TYR A 198 1.56 6.19 32.05
N PHE A 199 0.36 6.06 31.49
CA PHE A 199 -0.77 6.89 31.92
C PHE A 199 -1.30 6.55 33.32
N LYS A 200 -1.14 5.29 33.76
CA LYS A 200 -1.59 4.85 35.10
C LYS A 200 -0.87 5.62 36.20
N ASP A 201 0.40 5.94 35.97
CA ASP A 201 1.26 6.64 36.92
C ASP A 201 1.07 8.17 36.86
N SER A 202 0.54 8.71 35.75
CA SER A 202 0.47 10.16 35.53
C SER A 202 -0.65 10.59 34.56
N PRO A 203 -1.89 10.84 35.04
CA PRO A 203 -2.99 11.29 34.18
C PRO A 203 -2.72 12.65 33.53
N LEU A 204 -1.90 13.50 34.16
CA LEU A 204 -1.44 14.77 33.58
C LEU A 204 -0.62 14.57 32.29
N LEU A 205 0.13 13.47 32.19
CA LEU A 205 0.92 13.14 30.99
C LEU A 205 0.00 12.97 29.77
N LEU A 206 -1.14 12.30 29.92
CA LEU A 206 -2.11 12.13 28.83
C LEU A 206 -2.65 13.48 28.33
N LEU A 207 -2.97 14.39 29.25
CA LEU A 207 -3.46 15.71 28.90
C LEU A 207 -2.38 16.54 28.18
N LEU A 208 -1.14 16.50 28.67
CA LEU A 208 -0.01 17.18 28.04
C LEU A 208 0.26 16.65 26.62
N VAL A 209 0.25 15.33 26.43
CA VAL A 209 0.45 14.70 25.12
C VAL A 209 -0.72 14.99 24.18
N THR A 210 -1.95 15.02 24.69
CA THR A 210 -3.14 15.42 23.93
C THR A 210 -3.02 16.89 23.48
N ALA A 211 -2.62 17.79 24.38
CA ALA A 211 -2.38 19.19 24.07
C ALA A 211 -1.27 19.35 23.02
N LEU A 212 -0.17 18.60 23.14
CA LEU A 212 0.91 18.58 22.16
C LEU A 212 0.38 18.17 20.77
N PHE A 213 -0.38 17.09 20.65
CA PHE A 213 -0.98 16.68 19.38
C PHE A 213 -1.96 17.72 18.82
N ALA A 214 -2.73 18.38 19.68
CA ALA A 214 -3.63 19.47 19.27
C ALA A 214 -2.85 20.67 18.71
N VAL A 215 -1.74 21.07 19.35
CA VAL A 215 -0.85 22.13 18.89
C VAL A 215 -0.24 21.78 17.53
N VAL A 216 0.29 20.56 17.38
CA VAL A 216 0.85 20.08 16.11
C VAL A 216 -0.21 20.04 15.01
N THR A 217 -1.44 19.61 15.34
CA THR A 217 -2.58 19.61 14.42
C THR A 217 -2.92 21.03 13.96
N ALA A 218 -3.02 21.99 14.88
CA ALA A 218 -3.31 23.39 14.56
C ALA A 218 -2.20 24.02 13.70
N TRP A 219 -0.94 23.75 14.03
CA TRP A 219 0.21 24.14 13.22
C TRP A 219 0.14 23.53 11.81
N ALA A 220 -0.14 22.22 11.70
CA ALA A 220 -0.22 21.51 10.43
C ALA A 220 -1.36 22.04 9.55
N ILE A 221 -2.52 22.40 10.13
CA ILE A 221 -3.61 23.07 9.40
C ILE A 221 -3.14 24.42 8.88
N ARG A 222 -2.52 25.26 9.72
CA ARG A 222 -2.01 26.58 9.29
C ARG A 222 -0.97 26.45 8.18
N TYR A 223 -0.03 25.52 8.34
CA TYR A 223 0.97 25.21 7.32
C TYR A 223 0.32 24.72 6.03
N ARG A 224 -0.66 23.81 6.12
CA ARG A 224 -1.41 23.32 4.96
C ARG A 224 -2.12 24.42 4.18
N LEU A 225 -2.70 25.41 4.86
CA LEU A 225 -3.37 26.54 4.21
C LEU A 225 -2.41 27.52 3.54
N ARG A 226 -1.14 27.55 3.95
CA ARG A 226 -0.09 28.39 3.33
C ARG A 226 0.61 27.71 2.16
N LEU A 227 0.48 26.39 2.02
CA LEU A 227 1.07 25.64 0.92
C LEU A 227 0.48 26.05 -0.43
N ARG A 228 1.36 26.41 -1.37
CA ARG A 228 1.05 26.75 -2.76
C ARG A 228 1.66 25.72 -3.71
N GLY A 229 1.13 25.64 -4.93
CA GLY A 229 1.67 24.78 -5.99
C GLY A 229 1.39 23.28 -5.82
N THR A 230 0.55 22.89 -4.87
CA THR A 230 0.25 21.48 -4.58
C THR A 230 -1.03 20.95 -5.24
N PHE A 231 -1.78 21.81 -5.92
CA PHE A 231 -3.15 21.55 -6.37
C PHE A 231 -3.33 20.21 -7.11
N ILE A 232 -2.49 19.94 -8.13
CA ILE A 232 -2.58 18.68 -8.90
C ILE A 232 -2.28 17.45 -8.03
N ASN A 233 -1.34 17.56 -7.09
CA ASN A 233 -1.03 16.45 -6.18
C ASN A 233 -2.16 16.26 -5.16
N ASP A 234 -2.79 17.34 -4.69
CA ASP A 234 -3.98 17.27 -3.83
C ASP A 234 -5.13 16.56 -4.54
N VAL A 235 -5.42 16.91 -5.79
CA VAL A 235 -6.49 16.26 -6.58
C VAL A 235 -6.19 14.77 -6.79
N ARG A 236 -4.93 14.40 -7.07
CA ARG A 236 -4.54 12.99 -7.21
C ARG A 236 -4.70 12.19 -5.91
N GLU A 237 -4.29 12.74 -4.77
CA GLU A 237 -4.47 12.06 -3.48
C GLU A 237 -5.95 12.01 -3.09
N ASP A 238 -6.75 13.04 -3.37
CA ASP A 238 -8.20 13.07 -3.14
C ASP A 238 -8.92 11.99 -3.97
N TYR A 239 -8.61 11.90 -5.27
CA TYR A 239 -9.10 10.85 -6.16
C TYR A 239 -8.75 9.46 -5.63
N LYS A 240 -7.51 9.26 -5.18
CA LYS A 240 -7.05 7.99 -4.60
C LYS A 240 -7.82 7.61 -3.33
N GLN A 241 -8.16 8.57 -2.47
CA GLN A 241 -8.98 8.30 -1.28
C GLN A 241 -10.42 7.96 -1.65
N ARG A 242 -11.04 8.73 -2.55
CA ARG A 242 -12.43 8.52 -3.02
C ARG A 242 -12.60 7.17 -3.70
N MET A 243 -11.62 6.75 -4.50
CA MET A 243 -11.65 5.49 -5.25
C MET A 243 -11.24 4.28 -4.41
N ARG A 244 -10.90 4.44 -3.12
CA ARG A 244 -10.36 3.33 -2.32
C ARG A 244 -11.32 2.15 -2.18
N ILE A 245 -12.62 2.41 -1.99
CA ILE A 245 -13.65 1.35 -1.86
C ILE A 245 -13.87 0.68 -3.22
N ALA A 246 -14.11 1.47 -4.27
CA ALA A 246 -14.27 0.94 -5.62
C ALA A 246 -13.04 0.13 -6.09
N ALA A 247 -11.83 0.59 -5.78
CA ALA A 247 -10.60 -0.14 -6.09
C ALA A 247 -10.46 -1.46 -5.32
N LEU A 248 -11.06 -1.59 -4.13
CA LEU A 248 -11.12 -2.87 -3.42
C LEU A 248 -12.10 -3.83 -4.09
N MET A 249 -13.23 -3.31 -4.61
CA MET A 249 -14.24 -4.12 -5.30
C MET A 249 -13.80 -4.57 -6.69
N LEU A 250 -13.11 -3.71 -7.42
CA LEU A 250 -12.59 -4.00 -8.77
C LEU A 250 -11.26 -4.77 -8.73
N ARG A 251 -10.76 -5.11 -7.54
CA ARG A 251 -9.49 -5.80 -7.37
C ARG A 251 -9.61 -7.21 -7.95
N GLY A 252 -8.98 -7.43 -9.10
CA GLY A 252 -8.99 -8.71 -9.82
C GLY A 252 -9.85 -8.71 -11.09
N VAL A 253 -10.66 -7.67 -11.32
CA VAL A 253 -11.48 -7.52 -12.54
C VAL A 253 -10.84 -6.56 -13.55
N LEU A 254 -10.21 -5.49 -13.05
CA LEU A 254 -9.54 -4.50 -13.90
C LEU A 254 -8.03 -4.51 -13.68
N ASP A 255 -7.29 -4.59 -14.79
CA ASP A 255 -5.86 -4.39 -14.78
C ASP A 255 -5.52 -2.95 -14.38
N LYS A 256 -4.52 -2.83 -13.52
CA LYS A 256 -4.08 -1.52 -13.05
C LYS A 256 -3.46 -0.76 -14.23
N PRO A 257 -3.92 0.48 -14.54
CA PRO A 257 -3.38 1.23 -15.66
C PRO A 257 -1.87 1.41 -15.50
N ARG A 258 -1.13 1.15 -16.58
CA ARG A 258 0.34 1.28 -16.63
C ARG A 258 0.70 2.74 -16.30
N PRO A 259 1.57 3.02 -15.32
CA PRO A 259 1.93 4.39 -14.98
C PRO A 259 2.62 5.08 -16.17
N THR A 260 2.13 6.27 -16.55
CA THR A 260 2.54 7.01 -17.77
C THR A 260 3.99 7.48 -17.78
N ARG A 261 4.70 7.48 -16.64
CA ARG A 261 6.11 7.93 -16.59
C ARG A 261 6.89 7.30 -15.44
N TYR A 262 7.34 6.06 -15.61
CA TYR A 262 8.32 5.46 -14.71
C TYR A 262 9.74 5.78 -15.22
N LYS A 263 10.53 6.53 -14.44
CA LYS A 263 11.99 6.60 -14.64
C LYS A 263 12.62 5.46 -13.84
N PRO A 264 12.95 4.31 -14.46
CA PRO A 264 13.53 3.21 -13.73
C PRO A 264 14.88 3.63 -13.14
N TRP A 265 15.29 3.00 -12.04
CA TRP A 265 16.62 3.21 -11.47
C TRP A 265 17.68 2.46 -12.28
N ILE A 266 17.36 1.21 -12.67
CA ILE A 266 18.19 0.33 -13.49
C ILE A 266 17.89 0.59 -14.98
N PHE A 267 18.93 0.70 -15.81
CA PHE A 267 18.85 1.03 -17.25
C PHE A 267 18.21 2.38 -17.58
N ARG A 268 18.52 3.46 -16.84
CA ARG A 268 18.00 4.82 -17.11
C ARG A 268 18.24 5.30 -18.55
N LYS A 269 19.43 5.04 -19.10
CA LYS A 269 19.85 5.54 -20.43
C LYS A 269 19.62 4.53 -21.57
N SER A 270 18.76 3.52 -21.38
CA SER A 270 18.40 2.50 -22.38
C SER A 270 19.56 1.91 -23.22
N GLN A 271 20.76 1.83 -22.66
CA GLN A 271 21.97 1.34 -23.34
C GLN A 271 21.84 -0.13 -23.78
N PRO A 272 22.52 -0.57 -24.84
CA PRO A 272 22.52 -1.98 -25.25
C PRO A 272 22.97 -2.89 -24.08
N LEU A 273 22.23 -3.97 -23.84
CA LEU A 273 22.53 -4.93 -22.77
C LEU A 273 23.43 -6.06 -23.26
N LEU A 274 23.16 -6.55 -24.48
CA LEU A 274 23.91 -7.60 -25.13
C LEU A 274 24.85 -6.98 -26.16
N LYS A 275 26.02 -7.61 -26.35
CA LYS A 275 27.06 -7.16 -27.30
C LYS A 275 26.60 -7.31 -28.76
N SER A 276 25.76 -8.31 -29.05
CA SER A 276 25.25 -8.56 -30.40
C SER A 276 24.26 -7.50 -30.84
N THR A 277 24.41 -7.05 -32.09
CA THR A 277 23.53 -6.09 -32.77
C THR A 277 22.35 -6.75 -33.48
N LEU A 278 22.27 -8.09 -33.46
CA LEU A 278 21.22 -8.85 -34.13
C LEU A 278 19.82 -8.51 -33.59
N PRO A 279 18.77 -8.56 -34.44
CA PRO A 279 17.40 -8.23 -34.03
C PRO A 279 16.91 -9.00 -32.81
N GLU A 280 17.15 -10.30 -32.75
CA GLU A 280 16.79 -11.15 -31.60
C GLU A 280 17.48 -10.71 -30.31
N SER A 281 18.78 -10.37 -30.37
CA SER A 281 19.53 -9.94 -29.19
C SER A 281 19.00 -8.61 -28.65
N ARG A 282 18.59 -7.71 -29.55
CA ARG A 282 17.90 -6.46 -29.16
C ARG A 282 16.54 -6.76 -28.53
N PHE A 283 15.82 -7.75 -29.05
CA PHE A 283 14.52 -8.15 -28.52
C PHE A 283 14.62 -8.83 -27.16
N THR A 284 15.58 -9.74 -26.97
CA THR A 284 15.97 -10.31 -25.67
C THR A 284 16.29 -9.21 -24.65
N ALA A 285 17.13 -8.25 -25.03
CA ALA A 285 17.49 -7.12 -24.16
C ALA A 285 16.27 -6.25 -23.82
N ALA A 286 15.32 -6.08 -24.74
CA ALA A 286 14.08 -5.35 -24.50
C ALA A 286 13.20 -6.07 -23.47
N ALA A 287 13.07 -7.40 -23.55
CA ALA A 287 12.30 -8.19 -22.59
C ALA A 287 12.87 -8.13 -21.17
N ILE A 288 14.20 -8.22 -21.03
CA ILE A 288 14.90 -8.10 -19.73
C ILE A 288 14.68 -6.71 -19.14
N LYS A 289 14.81 -5.67 -19.96
CA LYS A 289 14.54 -4.29 -19.53
C LYS A 289 13.07 -4.11 -19.15
N ALA A 290 12.13 -4.70 -19.88
CA ALA A 290 10.70 -4.61 -19.57
C ALA A 290 10.38 -5.26 -18.21
N LEU A 291 11.01 -6.39 -17.90
CA LEU A 291 10.84 -7.09 -16.61
C LEU A 291 11.28 -6.20 -15.45
N VAL A 292 12.49 -5.64 -15.55
CA VAL A 292 13.08 -4.78 -14.53
C VAL A 292 12.36 -3.43 -14.40
N ARG A 293 11.76 -2.93 -15.49
CA ARG A 293 11.03 -1.65 -15.50
C ARG A 293 9.58 -1.78 -15.06
N ASN A 294 9.01 -2.98 -15.02
CA ASN A 294 7.66 -3.21 -14.54
C ASN A 294 7.69 -3.53 -13.03
N PRO A 295 7.20 -2.62 -12.16
CA PRO A 295 7.28 -2.80 -10.71
C PRO A 295 6.46 -4.01 -10.22
N SER A 296 5.41 -4.41 -10.94
CA SER A 296 4.59 -5.57 -10.57
C SER A 296 5.35 -6.88 -10.81
N HIS A 297 5.92 -7.05 -12.01
CA HIS A 297 6.69 -8.26 -12.32
C HIS A 297 8.01 -8.31 -11.56
N LEU A 298 8.72 -7.18 -11.41
CA LEU A 298 9.94 -7.13 -10.62
C LEU A 298 9.67 -7.47 -9.15
N LYS A 299 8.58 -6.96 -8.57
CA LYS A 299 8.19 -7.31 -7.20
C LYS A 299 7.93 -8.81 -7.08
N LEU A 300 7.19 -9.41 -8.02
CA LEU A 300 6.91 -10.84 -8.01
C LEU A 300 8.22 -11.64 -8.09
N TYR A 301 9.11 -11.30 -9.01
CA TYR A 301 10.43 -11.94 -9.16
C TYR A 301 11.25 -11.87 -7.85
N LEU A 302 11.34 -10.69 -7.24
CA LEU A 302 12.07 -10.51 -5.98
C LEU A 302 11.39 -11.20 -4.79
N SER A 303 10.07 -11.17 -4.70
CA SER A 303 9.31 -11.86 -3.66
C SER A 303 9.48 -13.37 -3.77
N PHE A 304 9.38 -13.94 -4.97
CA PHE A 304 9.63 -15.36 -5.21
C PHE A 304 11.09 -15.73 -4.89
N THR A 305 12.05 -14.88 -5.26
CA THR A 305 13.46 -15.04 -4.90
C THR A 305 13.64 -15.07 -3.38
N GLY A 306 13.08 -14.11 -2.65
CA GLY A 306 13.17 -14.03 -1.20
C GLY A 306 12.53 -15.24 -0.50
N VAL A 307 11.33 -15.64 -0.92
CA VAL A 307 10.65 -16.82 -0.38
C VAL A 307 11.43 -18.10 -0.70
N GLY A 308 11.96 -18.23 -1.92
CA GLY A 308 12.78 -19.36 -2.33
C GLY A 308 14.07 -19.48 -1.50
N LEU A 309 14.74 -18.37 -1.23
CA LEU A 309 15.92 -18.33 -0.36
C LEU A 309 15.59 -18.80 1.07
N ILE A 310 14.51 -18.28 1.66
CA ILE A 310 14.07 -18.67 3.00
C ILE A 310 13.70 -20.17 3.03
N ALA A 311 12.96 -20.65 2.03
CA ALA A 311 12.57 -22.06 1.93
C ALA A 311 13.80 -22.99 1.91
N VAL A 312 14.80 -22.67 1.09
CA VAL A 312 16.05 -23.43 1.01
C VAL A 312 16.82 -23.48 2.33
N LEU A 313 16.79 -22.39 3.11
CA LEU A 313 17.51 -22.32 4.38
C LEU A 313 16.85 -23.14 5.50
N ILE A 314 15.51 -23.23 5.51
CA ILE A 314 14.75 -23.96 6.55
C ILE A 314 14.81 -25.47 6.33
N VAL A 315 14.95 -25.92 5.08
CA VAL A 315 14.79 -27.32 4.70
C VAL A 315 16.00 -28.18 5.13
N PRO A 316 15.77 -29.42 5.61
CA PRO A 316 16.85 -30.37 5.94
C PRO A 316 17.81 -30.64 4.78
N SER A 317 19.08 -30.92 5.10
CA SER A 317 20.20 -31.01 4.15
C SER A 317 19.93 -31.87 2.91
N MET A 318 19.32 -33.05 3.07
CA MET A 318 19.04 -33.99 1.97
C MET A 318 18.02 -33.47 0.96
N LEU A 319 17.05 -32.65 1.40
CA LEU A 319 15.95 -32.16 0.56
C LEU A 319 16.26 -30.84 -0.14
N LYS A 320 17.38 -30.17 0.19
CA LYS A 320 17.74 -28.86 -0.36
C LYS A 320 17.87 -28.88 -1.88
N TRP A 321 18.52 -29.90 -2.44
CA TRP A 321 18.71 -30.05 -3.88
C TRP A 321 17.41 -30.34 -4.64
N LEU A 322 16.51 -31.11 -4.03
CA LEU A 322 15.18 -31.39 -4.60
C LEU A 322 14.33 -30.10 -4.65
N ILE A 323 14.32 -29.34 -3.55
CA ILE A 323 13.59 -28.06 -3.50
C ILE A 323 14.21 -27.03 -4.44
N PHE A 324 15.53 -27.00 -4.57
CA PHE A 324 16.21 -26.16 -5.55
C PHE A 324 15.76 -26.44 -6.97
N ALA A 325 15.75 -27.71 -7.39
CA ALA A 325 15.28 -28.10 -8.72
C ALA A 325 13.81 -27.69 -8.94
N LEU A 326 12.95 -27.91 -7.96
CA LEU A 326 11.54 -27.50 -8.00
C LEU A 326 11.38 -25.98 -8.14
N LEU A 327 12.12 -25.20 -7.35
CA LEU A 327 12.08 -23.74 -7.37
C LEU A 327 12.58 -23.17 -8.70
N ILE A 328 13.64 -23.74 -9.28
CA ILE A 328 14.13 -23.35 -10.62
C ILE A 328 13.08 -23.67 -11.69
N ALA A 329 12.45 -24.85 -11.64
CA ALA A 329 11.40 -25.22 -12.58
C ALA A 329 10.20 -24.27 -12.50
N LEU A 330 9.73 -23.94 -11.29
CA LEU A 330 8.65 -22.98 -11.08
C LEU A 330 8.99 -21.58 -11.60
N MET A 331 10.19 -21.09 -11.32
CA MET A 331 10.64 -19.78 -11.83
C MET A 331 10.76 -19.78 -13.35
N SER A 332 11.29 -20.87 -13.94
CA SER A 332 11.39 -21.04 -15.40
C SER A 332 10.01 -21.07 -16.07
N TYR A 333 9.04 -21.77 -15.47
CA TYR A 333 7.65 -21.77 -15.93
C TYR A 333 7.03 -20.36 -15.89
N TRP A 334 7.26 -19.61 -14.81
CA TRP A 334 6.77 -18.25 -14.69
C TRP A 334 7.43 -17.31 -15.71
N LEU A 335 8.76 -17.33 -15.84
CA LEU A 335 9.49 -16.49 -16.79
C LEU A 335 9.15 -16.81 -18.24
N SER A 336 8.91 -18.08 -18.58
CA SER A 336 8.47 -18.46 -19.92
C SER A 336 7.03 -17.99 -20.21
N SER A 337 6.16 -17.95 -19.19
CA SER A 337 4.83 -17.33 -19.30
C SER A 337 4.93 -15.82 -19.50
N TYR A 338 5.82 -15.17 -18.76
CA TYR A 338 6.13 -13.75 -18.93
C TYR A 338 6.65 -13.46 -20.35
N TRP A 339 7.51 -14.32 -20.90
CA TRP A 339 8.00 -14.17 -22.28
C TRP A 339 6.86 -14.19 -23.31
N LEU A 340 5.95 -15.17 -23.22
CA LEU A 340 4.81 -15.26 -24.14
C LEU A 340 3.88 -14.05 -24.02
N LEU A 341 3.61 -13.57 -22.81
CA LEU A 341 2.82 -12.36 -22.57
C LEU A 341 3.49 -11.12 -23.16
N PHE A 342 4.82 -11.01 -23.02
CA PHE A 342 5.58 -9.90 -23.57
C PHE A 342 5.59 -9.96 -25.11
N SER A 343 5.93 -11.11 -25.70
CA SER A 343 6.08 -11.26 -27.15
C SER A 343 4.76 -11.18 -27.92
N GLY A 344 3.64 -11.41 -27.23
CA GLY A 344 2.27 -11.27 -27.73
C GLY A 344 1.59 -9.93 -27.42
N ASP A 345 2.27 -8.96 -26.78
CA ASP A 345 1.71 -7.62 -26.56
C ASP A 345 1.51 -6.91 -27.92
N ASP A 346 0.37 -6.23 -28.11
CA ASP A 346 0.00 -5.56 -29.37
C ASP A 346 1.09 -4.61 -29.88
N TYR A 347 1.80 -3.93 -28.96
CA TYR A 347 2.90 -3.03 -29.32
C TYR A 347 4.08 -3.76 -29.95
N ILE A 348 4.33 -5.01 -29.55
CA ILE A 348 5.37 -5.85 -30.13
C ILE A 348 4.90 -6.46 -31.45
N GLY A 349 3.59 -6.70 -31.60
CA GLY A 349 2.97 -7.12 -32.86
C GLY A 349 3.21 -6.16 -34.02
N ILE A 350 3.40 -4.86 -33.74
CA ILE A 350 3.72 -3.82 -34.75
C ILE A 350 5.14 -3.99 -35.32
N LEU A 351 6.04 -4.64 -34.58
CA LEU A 351 7.44 -4.80 -34.99
C LEU A 351 7.58 -5.99 -35.97
N PRO A 352 8.44 -5.87 -37.00
CA PRO A 352 8.57 -6.87 -38.06
C PRO A 352 9.40 -8.10 -37.63
N PHE A 353 9.04 -8.72 -36.50
CA PHE A 353 9.69 -9.94 -36.01
C PHE A 353 8.96 -11.18 -36.49
N THR A 354 9.68 -12.12 -37.10
CA THR A 354 9.14 -13.43 -37.45
C THR A 354 8.88 -14.27 -36.19
N LYS A 355 8.04 -15.31 -36.30
CA LYS A 355 7.80 -16.24 -35.17
C LYS A 355 9.09 -16.92 -34.70
N GLU A 356 9.94 -17.31 -35.64
CA GLU A 356 11.25 -17.92 -35.38
C GLU A 356 12.17 -16.97 -34.59
N GLN A 357 12.26 -15.70 -35.00
CA GLN A 357 13.05 -14.69 -34.28
C GLN A 357 12.52 -14.45 -32.87
N LYS A 358 11.20 -14.51 -32.66
CA LYS A 358 10.60 -14.45 -31.32
C LYS A 358 10.95 -15.69 -30.49
N ALA A 359 10.94 -16.88 -31.08
CA ALA A 359 11.32 -18.10 -30.38
C ALA A 359 12.80 -18.08 -29.96
N GLU A 360 13.69 -17.70 -30.88
CA GLU A 360 15.13 -17.62 -30.62
C GLU A 360 15.48 -16.55 -29.58
N ALA A 361 14.88 -15.37 -29.68
CA ALA A 361 15.05 -14.33 -28.67
C ALA A 361 14.55 -14.77 -27.28
N GLY A 362 13.50 -15.59 -27.23
CA GLY A 362 12.96 -16.17 -26.01
C GLY A 362 13.88 -17.22 -25.39
N ALA A 363 14.45 -18.09 -26.22
CA ALA A 363 15.46 -19.07 -25.81
C ALA A 363 16.72 -18.39 -25.26
N LYS A 364 17.11 -17.23 -25.80
CA LYS A 364 18.19 -16.40 -25.24
C LYS A 364 17.79 -15.66 -23.96
N ALA A 365 16.54 -15.21 -23.86
CA ALA A 365 16.06 -14.39 -22.73
C ALA A 365 15.86 -15.19 -21.45
N LEU A 366 15.29 -16.39 -21.55
CA LEU A 366 14.86 -17.18 -20.40
C LEU A 366 16.04 -17.54 -19.46
N PRO A 367 17.18 -18.07 -19.95
CA PRO A 367 18.32 -18.38 -19.10
C PRO A 367 18.92 -17.12 -18.46
N LEU A 368 19.03 -16.01 -19.21
CA LEU A 368 19.56 -14.75 -18.70
C LEU A 368 18.71 -14.17 -17.55
N MET A 369 17.39 -14.29 -17.64
CA MET A 369 16.49 -13.84 -16.57
C MET A 369 16.48 -14.78 -15.36
N LEU A 370 16.70 -16.09 -15.58
CA LEU A 370 16.70 -17.09 -14.51
C LEU A 370 18.02 -17.13 -13.73
N MET A 371 19.13 -16.77 -14.38
CA MET A 371 20.48 -16.90 -13.82
C MET A 371 20.67 -16.21 -12.46
N PRO A 372 20.24 -14.95 -12.23
CA PRO A 372 20.39 -14.32 -10.91
C PRO A 372 19.70 -15.10 -9.79
N PHE A 373 18.50 -15.63 -10.06
CA PHE A 373 17.76 -16.45 -9.11
C PHE A 373 18.47 -17.78 -8.83
N ALA A 374 18.90 -18.49 -9.89
CA ALA A 374 19.60 -19.77 -9.77
C ALA A 374 20.88 -19.65 -8.94
N LEU A 375 21.70 -18.61 -9.21
CA LEU A 375 22.95 -18.35 -8.50
C LEU A 375 22.73 -18.03 -7.01
N LEU A 376 21.69 -17.23 -6.69
CA LEU A 376 21.37 -16.90 -5.31
C LEU A 376 20.87 -18.12 -4.54
N CYS A 377 19.99 -18.92 -5.13
CA CYS A 377 19.50 -20.14 -4.50
C CYS A 377 20.62 -21.19 -4.32
N SER A 378 21.51 -21.37 -5.30
CA SER A 378 22.66 -22.26 -5.14
C SER A 378 23.59 -21.76 -4.03
N ALA A 379 23.88 -20.46 -3.96
CA ALA A 379 24.69 -19.90 -2.89
C ALA A 379 24.07 -20.13 -1.49
N ALA A 380 22.74 -20.03 -1.36
CA ALA A 380 22.03 -20.28 -0.11
C ALA A 380 22.05 -21.75 0.33
N ILE A 381 22.14 -22.70 -0.60
CA ILE A 381 22.33 -24.12 -0.29
C ILE A 381 23.75 -24.38 0.23
N CYS A 382 24.74 -23.75 -0.41
CA CYS A 382 26.14 -24.07 -0.20
C CYS A 382 26.69 -23.48 1.10
N LEU A 383 26.24 -22.29 1.49
CA LEU A 383 26.69 -21.65 2.73
C LEU A 383 26.50 -22.56 3.96
N PRO A 384 25.31 -23.15 4.22
CA PRO A 384 25.13 -24.05 5.37
C PRO A 384 25.76 -25.44 5.21
N LEU A 385 25.89 -25.96 3.99
CA LEU A 385 26.34 -27.34 3.76
C LEU A 385 27.87 -27.48 3.64
N TYR A 386 28.51 -26.51 3.01
CA TYR A 386 29.90 -26.60 2.54
C TYR A 386 30.74 -25.36 2.93
N GLY A 387 30.16 -24.40 3.63
CA GLY A 387 30.81 -23.15 4.02
C GLY A 387 31.22 -22.29 2.83
N TRP A 388 32.17 -21.37 3.05
CA TRP A 388 32.63 -20.41 2.05
C TRP A 388 33.30 -21.06 0.83
N LEU A 389 34.03 -22.17 1.02
CA LEU A 389 34.70 -22.89 -0.08
C LEU A 389 33.71 -23.55 -1.04
N GLY A 390 32.54 -23.97 -0.53
CA GLY A 390 31.47 -24.52 -1.37
C GLY A 390 30.88 -23.52 -2.36
N LEU A 391 31.01 -22.21 -2.11
CA LEU A 391 30.51 -21.19 -3.03
C LEU A 391 31.24 -21.20 -4.37
N LEU A 392 32.55 -21.44 -4.37
CA LEU A 392 33.36 -21.44 -5.60
C LEU A 392 32.99 -22.59 -6.55
N LEU A 393 32.66 -23.76 -5.99
CA LEU A 393 32.36 -24.96 -6.77
C LEU A 393 30.90 -25.04 -7.19
N PHE A 394 29.96 -24.71 -6.31
CA PHE A 394 28.55 -25.01 -6.52
C PHE A 394 27.74 -23.84 -7.08
N ILE A 395 28.24 -22.60 -7.05
CA ILE A 395 27.62 -21.49 -7.78
C ILE A 395 27.67 -21.73 -9.30
N PRO A 396 28.80 -22.11 -9.91
CA PRO A 396 28.84 -22.48 -11.33
C PRO A 396 27.91 -23.64 -11.68
N ILE A 397 27.85 -24.67 -10.83
CA ILE A 397 26.97 -25.83 -11.01
C ILE A 397 25.49 -25.40 -10.96
N GLY A 398 25.11 -24.57 -9.99
CA GLY A 398 23.75 -24.03 -9.89
C GLY A 398 23.36 -23.15 -11.07
N GLY A 399 24.30 -22.32 -11.55
CA GLY A 399 24.13 -21.53 -12.77
C GLY A 399 23.96 -22.41 -14.01
N GLY A 400 24.76 -23.48 -14.14
CA GLY A 400 24.66 -24.45 -15.22
C GLY A 400 23.33 -25.22 -15.20
N ALA A 401 22.90 -25.69 -14.03
CA ALA A 401 21.60 -26.34 -13.86
C ALA A 401 20.44 -25.40 -14.26
N GLY A 402 20.51 -24.14 -13.83
CA GLY A 402 19.54 -23.11 -14.24
C GLY A 402 19.51 -22.89 -15.75
N TYR A 403 20.69 -22.82 -16.40
CA TYR A 403 20.80 -22.67 -17.84
C TYR A 403 20.19 -23.86 -18.61
N LEU A 404 20.49 -25.09 -18.18
CA LEU A 404 19.95 -26.31 -18.79
C LEU A 404 18.43 -26.38 -18.68
N ILE A 405 17.88 -26.14 -17.47
CA ILE A 405 16.44 -26.17 -17.24
C ILE A 405 15.74 -25.06 -18.04
N ALA A 406 16.30 -23.86 -18.10
CA ALA A 406 15.75 -22.78 -18.94
C ALA A 406 15.72 -23.18 -20.41
N ASN A 407 16.81 -23.78 -20.93
CA ASN A 407 16.86 -24.23 -22.32
C ASN A 407 15.81 -25.31 -22.61
N MET A 408 15.64 -26.29 -21.73
CA MET A 408 14.58 -27.30 -21.87
C MET A 408 13.20 -26.65 -21.96
N PHE A 409 12.87 -25.74 -21.04
CA PHE A 409 11.59 -25.02 -21.06
C PHE A 409 11.41 -24.17 -22.32
N SER A 410 12.46 -23.50 -22.80
CA SER A 410 12.39 -22.74 -24.04
C SER A 410 12.14 -23.62 -25.26
N ALA A 411 12.79 -24.79 -25.34
CA ALA A 411 12.60 -25.74 -26.42
C ALA A 411 11.15 -26.28 -26.44
N PHE A 412 10.62 -26.68 -25.28
CA PHE A 412 9.25 -27.20 -25.21
C PHE A 412 8.18 -26.15 -25.50
N ARG A 413 8.40 -24.91 -25.06
CA ARG A 413 7.33 -23.89 -25.05
C ARG A 413 7.39 -22.92 -26.22
N PHE A 414 8.55 -22.72 -26.84
CA PHE A 414 8.72 -21.77 -27.94
C PHE A 414 8.90 -22.42 -29.31
N ALA A 415 9.08 -23.75 -29.39
CA ALA A 415 9.21 -24.48 -30.65
C ALA A 415 7.88 -24.71 -31.41
N LYS A 416 6.90 -23.80 -31.26
CA LYS A 416 5.62 -23.85 -31.98
C LYS A 416 5.35 -22.56 -32.73
#